data_AF-A0A7V8FEF1-F1
#
_entry.id   AF-A0A7V8FEF1-F1
#
_cell.length_a   1.000
_cell.length_b   1.000
_cell.length_c   1.000
_cell.angle_alpha   90.00
_cell.angle_beta   90.00
_cell.angle_gamma   90.00
#
_symmetry.space_group_name_H-M   'P 1'
#
loop_
_entity.id
_entity.type
_entity.pdbx_description
1 polymer ?
#
loop_
_entity_poly.entity_id
_entity_poly.type
_entity_poly.pdbx_seq_one_letter_code
_entity_poly.pdbx_strand_id
1 'polypeptide(L)'
;MRSHILAFSVVASLGLVQVAHAAEGMWVPQQLPEIAGPLQKAGLKLSPQQLADLTGDPMGAVVALGGCTASFVSPQGLVVTNHHCAYGAIQLNSTAEKNLIKDGFNAPKLSDELSASPNARVFVLDQITDVTAQAKAAIAAAGKDPLARSRALDAFDKAQVPACEADAGFRCRLYSFSGGNTYRLFRNLEIKDVRLVYAPPGSVGKFGGDIDNWMWPRHTGDFSFYRAYVGKDGKPAAFSADNVPYQPKHFLKFADQPLGADDFVMVAGYPGRTNRYALAGEFNETASFTYPTIAAHYNAVLKLIANAGKADADIKVKYAATAASMNNVAKNYLGQLEGFKRIDAAGQKQAEEAAVLAWLKKEGAAGKPALAAHAQLLKHLDTSKATRERDLFVNQFNNTSAVNAAISLYRVSIERTKPDAQREAGYQDRDLTTIEGSLKQMDRRYVAKMD
;
A
#
# COMPACT_ATOMS: atom_id res chain seq x y z
N MET A 1 28.30 27.25 48.80
CA MET A 1 26.85 27.23 48.46
C MET A 1 26.68 27.52 46.97
N ARG A 2 26.76 26.52 46.08
CA ARG A 2 26.44 26.64 44.63
C ARG A 2 26.59 25.28 43.93
N SER A 3 25.88 24.24 44.40
CA SER A 3 25.82 22.94 43.69
C SER A 3 24.50 22.17 43.84
N HIS A 4 23.46 22.77 44.45
CA HIS A 4 22.20 22.06 44.72
C HIS A 4 20.98 22.60 43.94
N ILE A 5 21.16 23.55 43.01
CA ILE A 5 20.04 24.15 42.26
C ILE A 5 19.85 23.48 40.88
N LEU A 6 20.84 22.75 40.34
CA LEU A 6 20.71 22.07 39.04
C LEU A 6 20.05 20.68 39.11
N ALA A 7 19.92 20.08 40.30
CA ALA A 7 19.28 18.77 40.46
C ALA A 7 17.74 18.85 40.53
N PHE A 8 17.17 20.03 40.80
CA PHE A 8 15.71 20.20 40.93
C PHE A 8 15.01 20.50 39.60
N SER A 9 15.74 20.93 38.56
CA SER A 9 15.18 21.23 37.23
C SER A 9 15.08 20.02 36.30
N VAL A 10 15.76 18.90 36.62
CA VAL A 10 15.73 17.66 35.81
C VAL A 10 14.63 16.69 36.28
N VAL A 11 14.14 16.84 37.52
CA VAL A 11 13.06 16.00 38.06
C VAL A 11 11.67 16.56 37.73
N ALA A 12 11.55 17.86 37.46
CA ALA A 12 10.27 18.52 37.14
C ALA A 12 9.78 18.31 35.69
N SER A 13 10.61 17.82 34.78
CA SER A 13 10.25 17.52 33.38
C SER A 13 9.84 16.06 33.12
N LEU A 14 9.76 15.24 34.17
CA LEU A 14 9.26 13.86 34.10
C LEU A 14 7.79 13.71 34.52
N GLY A 15 7.12 14.82 34.87
CA GLY A 15 5.70 14.84 35.23
C GLY A 15 4.82 15.20 34.03
N LEU A 16 3.96 14.26 33.62
CA LEU A 16 2.95 14.36 32.55
C LEU A 16 3.47 14.09 31.13
N VAL A 17 3.91 12.87 30.88
CA VAL A 17 3.73 12.30 29.53
C VAL A 17 2.21 12.09 29.38
N GLN A 18 1.51 13.09 28.84
CA GLN A 18 0.16 12.85 28.35
C GLN A 18 0.27 11.79 27.26
N VAL A 19 -0.43 10.68 27.46
CA VAL A 19 -0.50 9.63 26.45
C VAL A 19 -1.24 10.24 25.27
N ALA A 20 -0.51 10.56 24.19
CA ALA A 20 -1.11 10.99 22.94
C ALA A 20 -2.04 9.87 22.47
N HIS A 21 -3.36 10.10 22.58
CA HIS A 21 -4.36 9.18 22.10
C HIS A 21 -4.63 9.46 20.63
N ALA A 22 -4.01 8.67 19.75
CA ALA A 22 -4.50 8.58 18.38
C ALA A 22 -5.87 7.88 18.40
N ALA A 23 -6.90 8.49 17.80
CA ALA A 23 -8.15 7.80 17.56
C ALA A 23 -7.90 6.64 16.60
N GLU A 24 -8.28 5.42 16.97
CA GLU A 24 -8.21 4.28 16.07
C GLU A 24 -9.22 4.46 14.92
N GLY A 25 -8.75 4.35 13.68
CA GLY A 25 -9.63 4.24 12.51
C GLY A 25 -8.96 4.64 11.21
N MET A 26 -9.28 3.89 10.14
CA MET A 26 -9.00 4.29 8.75
C MET A 26 -10.35 4.65 8.13
N TRP A 27 -10.74 5.90 8.31
CA TRP A 27 -12.06 6.41 7.94
C TRP A 27 -12.14 6.66 6.44
N VAL A 28 -13.23 6.22 5.79
CA VAL A 28 -13.47 6.67 4.41
C VAL A 28 -13.99 8.12 4.44
N PRO A 29 -13.63 8.98 3.48
CA PRO A 29 -13.97 10.40 3.56
C PRO A 29 -15.48 10.69 3.70
N GLN A 30 -16.35 9.83 3.15
CA GLN A 30 -17.79 9.95 3.28
C GLN A 30 -18.28 9.83 4.75
N GLN A 31 -17.50 9.21 5.64
CA GLN A 31 -17.82 9.06 7.06
C GLN A 31 -17.32 10.23 7.92
N LEU A 32 -16.48 11.12 7.38
CA LEU A 32 -15.93 12.24 8.17
C LEU A 32 -17.00 13.15 8.79
N PRO A 33 -18.15 13.43 8.12
CA PRO A 33 -19.24 14.14 8.76
C PRO A 33 -19.84 13.42 9.98
N GLU A 34 -19.86 12.08 9.99
CA GLU A 34 -20.37 11.27 11.11
C GLU A 34 -19.46 11.35 12.34
N ILE A 35 -18.15 11.52 12.12
CA ILE A 35 -17.14 11.66 13.19
C ILE A 35 -16.69 13.12 13.40
N ALA A 36 -17.53 14.09 13.03
CA ALA A 36 -17.25 15.52 13.17
C ALA A 36 -16.89 15.92 14.61
N GLY A 37 -17.65 15.44 15.59
CA GLY A 37 -17.41 15.73 17.01
C GLY A 37 -16.01 15.29 17.48
N PRO A 38 -15.64 14.01 17.29
CA PRO A 38 -14.27 13.55 17.55
C PRO A 38 -13.17 14.35 16.84
N LEU A 39 -13.35 14.68 15.56
CA LEU A 39 -12.37 15.47 14.79
C LEU A 39 -12.19 16.89 15.36
N GLN A 40 -13.28 17.58 15.67
CA GLN A 40 -13.25 18.91 16.26
C GLN A 40 -12.63 18.89 17.66
N LYS A 41 -12.97 17.88 18.46
CA LYS A 41 -12.37 17.68 19.79
C LYS A 41 -10.86 17.42 19.71
N ALA A 42 -10.40 16.74 18.67
CA ALA A 42 -8.98 16.51 18.41
C ALA A 42 -8.24 17.76 17.92
N GLY A 43 -8.94 18.83 17.54
CA GLY A 43 -8.36 20.12 17.15
C GLY A 43 -8.54 20.49 15.68
N LEU A 44 -9.28 19.70 14.88
CA LEU A 44 -9.58 20.03 13.49
C LEU A 44 -10.30 21.38 13.40
N LYS A 45 -9.77 22.28 12.56
CA LYS A 45 -10.36 23.60 12.28
C LYS A 45 -11.18 23.66 10.98
N LEU A 46 -10.87 22.81 10.01
CA LEU A 46 -11.64 22.69 8.77
C LEU A 46 -12.98 22.01 9.04
N SER A 47 -13.96 22.26 8.16
CA SER A 47 -15.22 21.53 8.25
C SER A 47 -15.01 20.07 7.83
N PRO A 48 -15.58 19.08 8.53
CA PRO A 48 -15.54 17.69 8.09
C PRO A 48 -16.19 17.48 6.72
N GLN A 49 -17.13 18.33 6.33
CA GLN A 49 -17.75 18.33 5.00
C GLN A 49 -16.74 18.68 3.91
N GLN A 50 -15.86 19.65 4.15
CA GLN A 50 -14.77 19.98 3.22
C GLN A 50 -13.85 18.77 3.02
N LEU A 51 -13.53 18.03 4.09
CA LEU A 51 -12.68 16.84 3.98
C LEU A 51 -13.40 15.63 3.36
N ALA A 52 -14.73 15.62 3.36
CA ALA A 52 -15.52 14.58 2.71
C ALA A 52 -15.53 14.71 1.17
N ASP A 53 -15.22 15.90 0.65
CA ASP A 53 -15.02 16.11 -0.79
C ASP A 53 -13.63 15.61 -1.21
N LEU A 54 -13.63 14.38 -1.71
CA LEU A 54 -12.47 13.65 -2.18
C LEU A 54 -11.77 14.25 -3.40
N THR A 55 -12.43 15.16 -4.13
CA THR A 55 -11.86 15.83 -5.30
C THR A 55 -11.58 17.30 -5.05
N GLY A 56 -11.97 17.83 -3.89
CA GLY A 56 -11.80 19.21 -3.45
C GLY A 56 -10.53 19.46 -2.63
N ASP A 57 -10.44 20.63 -2.01
CA ASP A 57 -9.30 21.03 -1.17
C ASP A 57 -9.46 20.54 0.28
N PRO A 58 -8.52 19.75 0.87
CA PRO A 58 -7.22 19.34 0.32
C PRO A 58 -7.17 17.92 -0.25
N MET A 59 -8.24 17.13 -0.18
CA MET A 59 -8.21 15.70 -0.50
C MET A 59 -7.84 15.41 -1.96
N GLY A 60 -8.28 16.24 -2.91
CA GLY A 60 -7.96 16.11 -4.33
C GLY A 60 -6.48 16.34 -4.67
N ALA A 61 -5.69 16.88 -3.73
CA ALA A 61 -4.24 16.98 -3.88
C ALA A 61 -3.53 15.65 -3.56
N VAL A 62 -4.17 14.73 -2.85
CA VAL A 62 -3.60 13.43 -2.45
C VAL A 62 -3.77 12.45 -3.60
N VAL A 63 -2.68 11.76 -3.95
CA VAL A 63 -2.64 10.88 -5.12
C VAL A 63 -2.02 9.52 -4.78
N ALA A 64 -2.41 8.50 -5.52
CA ALA A 64 -1.82 7.16 -5.37
C ALA A 64 -0.69 6.95 -6.37
N LEU A 65 0.37 6.25 -5.94
CA LEU A 65 1.48 5.83 -6.81
C LEU A 65 1.43 4.34 -7.15
N GLY A 66 0.42 3.60 -6.67
CA GLY A 66 0.34 2.15 -6.82
C GLY A 66 1.21 1.39 -5.82
N GLY A 67 0.97 1.60 -4.52
CA GLY A 67 1.73 0.98 -3.42
C GLY A 67 2.27 2.00 -2.41
N CYS A 68 2.35 3.26 -2.83
CA CYS A 68 2.63 4.41 -1.97
C CYS A 68 1.55 5.50 -2.14
N THR A 69 1.51 6.42 -1.18
CA THR A 69 0.75 7.67 -1.26
C THR A 69 1.71 8.82 -1.60
N ALA A 70 1.21 9.83 -2.29
CA ALA A 70 1.92 11.07 -2.56
C ALA A 70 0.93 12.25 -2.56
N SER A 71 1.41 13.47 -2.76
CA SER A 71 0.54 14.63 -2.92
C SER A 71 1.12 15.68 -3.86
N PHE A 72 0.25 16.38 -4.59
CA PHE A 72 0.62 17.59 -5.31
C PHE A 72 0.94 18.72 -4.32
N VAL A 73 2.04 19.42 -4.56
CA VAL A 73 2.54 20.53 -3.72
C VAL A 73 2.86 21.79 -4.53
N SER A 74 2.40 21.85 -5.78
CA SER A 74 2.52 23.03 -6.64
C SER A 74 1.44 23.01 -7.72
N PRO A 75 1.12 24.18 -8.33
CA PRO A 75 0.24 24.23 -9.49
C PRO A 75 0.86 23.64 -10.76
N GLN A 76 2.17 23.32 -10.77
CA GLN A 76 2.87 22.75 -11.93
C GLN A 76 3.19 21.26 -11.75
N GLY A 77 2.31 20.52 -11.07
CA GLY A 77 2.36 19.06 -11.02
C GLY A 77 3.52 18.48 -10.20
N LEU A 78 4.23 19.30 -9.40
CA LEU A 78 5.22 18.81 -8.44
C LEU A 78 4.52 17.92 -7.40
N VAL A 79 5.04 16.72 -7.21
CA VAL A 79 4.50 15.67 -6.33
C VAL A 79 5.55 15.32 -5.28
N VAL A 80 5.18 15.35 -4.00
CA VAL A 80 6.04 14.89 -2.90
C VAL A 80 5.63 13.49 -2.45
N THR A 81 6.61 12.63 -2.16
CA THR A 81 6.43 11.29 -1.58
C THR A 81 7.67 10.91 -0.78
N ASN A 82 7.69 9.71 -0.18
CA ASN A 82 8.85 9.22 0.53
C ASN A 82 10.00 8.85 -0.43
N HIS A 83 11.24 8.98 0.04
CA HIS A 83 12.42 8.55 -0.71
C HIS A 83 12.36 7.04 -1.01
N HIS A 84 11.90 6.22 -0.07
CA HIS A 84 11.75 4.78 -0.32
C HIS A 84 10.69 4.45 -1.39
N CYS A 85 9.66 5.29 -1.55
CA CYS A 85 8.67 5.17 -2.63
C CYS A 85 9.28 5.53 -4.00
N ALA A 86 10.25 6.44 -4.03
CA ALA A 86 10.97 6.81 -5.25
C ALA A 86 12.22 5.97 -5.53
N TYR A 87 12.58 5.05 -4.63
CA TYR A 87 13.84 4.31 -4.69
C TYR A 87 14.01 3.54 -6.01
N GLY A 88 12.94 2.96 -6.55
CA GLY A 88 12.97 2.28 -7.85
C GLY A 88 13.34 3.20 -9.01
N ALA A 89 12.83 4.44 -9.02
CA ALA A 89 13.16 5.43 -10.05
C ALA A 89 14.58 5.98 -9.89
N ILE A 90 15.01 6.22 -8.66
CA ILE A 90 16.38 6.65 -8.33
C ILE A 90 17.37 5.57 -8.76
N GLN A 91 17.07 4.29 -8.45
CA GLN A 91 17.88 3.15 -8.85
C GLN A 91 17.92 2.97 -10.37
N LEU A 92 16.77 3.09 -11.05
CA LEU A 92 16.70 2.96 -12.51
C LEU A 92 17.61 3.97 -13.23
N ASN A 93 17.73 5.18 -12.68
CA ASN A 93 18.54 6.26 -13.22
C ASN A 93 19.96 6.31 -12.63
N SER A 94 20.35 5.33 -11.82
CA SER A 94 21.71 5.21 -11.26
C SER A 94 22.58 4.28 -12.11
N THR A 95 23.85 4.63 -12.25
CA THR A 95 24.91 3.73 -12.75
C THR A 95 25.99 3.55 -11.68
N ALA A 96 26.99 2.70 -11.95
CA ALA A 96 28.14 2.57 -11.06
C ALA A 96 28.93 3.88 -10.95
N GLU A 97 29.03 4.63 -12.06
CA GLU A 97 29.73 5.90 -12.19
C GLU A 97 28.91 7.08 -11.68
N LYS A 98 27.58 7.04 -11.86
CA LYS A 98 26.63 8.07 -11.43
C LYS A 98 25.57 7.47 -10.51
N ASN A 99 25.90 7.38 -9.22
CA ASN A 99 25.06 6.69 -8.25
C ASN A 99 24.12 7.66 -7.51
N LEU A 100 22.92 7.86 -8.07
CA LEU A 100 21.91 8.76 -7.49
C LEU A 100 21.40 8.30 -6.12
N ILE A 101 21.47 6.99 -5.83
CA ILE A 101 21.13 6.47 -4.50
C ILE A 101 22.11 7.01 -3.45
N LYS A 102 23.39 7.07 -3.79
CA LYS A 102 24.43 7.57 -2.87
C LYS A 102 24.37 9.09 -2.77
N ASP A 103 24.43 9.76 -3.91
CA ASP A 103 24.76 11.19 -3.99
C ASP A 103 23.51 12.09 -4.04
N GLY A 104 22.32 11.50 -4.23
CA GLY A 104 21.08 12.23 -4.44
C GLY A 104 20.91 12.70 -5.89
N PHE A 105 19.81 13.41 -6.14
CA PHE A 105 19.47 13.97 -7.44
C PHE A 105 18.78 15.32 -7.30
N ASN A 106 19.07 16.24 -8.20
CA ASN A 106 18.44 17.55 -8.27
C ASN A 106 18.35 17.98 -9.73
N ALA A 107 17.15 18.33 -10.20
CA ALA A 107 16.91 18.90 -11.52
C ALA A 107 16.69 20.42 -11.41
N PRO A 108 17.69 21.26 -11.76
CA PRO A 108 17.56 22.71 -11.70
C PRO A 108 16.53 23.28 -12.70
N LYS A 109 16.25 22.55 -13.79
CA LYS A 109 15.30 22.90 -14.83
C LYS A 109 14.38 21.72 -15.14
N LEU A 110 13.19 21.98 -15.69
CA LEU A 110 12.25 20.95 -16.13
C LEU A 110 12.87 19.96 -17.14
N SER A 111 13.77 20.45 -18.01
CA SER A 111 14.50 19.62 -18.99
C SER A 111 15.46 18.62 -18.36
N ASP A 112 15.86 18.84 -17.10
CA ASP A 112 16.85 18.01 -16.41
C ASP A 112 16.17 16.87 -15.61
N GLU A 113 14.85 16.87 -15.52
CA GLU A 113 14.05 15.87 -14.82
C GLU A 113 14.11 14.51 -15.53
N LEU A 114 14.32 13.43 -14.78
CA LEU A 114 14.57 12.10 -15.32
C LEU A 114 13.31 11.23 -15.30
N SER A 115 13.03 10.49 -16.37
CA SER A 115 11.89 9.56 -16.39
C SER A 115 12.00 8.52 -15.27
N ALA A 116 10.94 8.36 -14.48
CA ALA A 116 10.95 7.48 -13.31
C ALA A 116 10.90 5.99 -13.71
N SER A 117 10.04 5.64 -14.68
CA SER A 117 9.90 4.31 -15.30
C SER A 117 8.73 4.35 -16.29
N PRO A 118 8.70 3.53 -17.36
CA PRO A 118 7.49 3.30 -18.16
C PRO A 118 6.28 2.80 -17.35
N ASN A 119 6.52 2.22 -16.16
CA ASN A 119 5.50 1.72 -15.25
C ASN A 119 5.16 2.71 -14.11
N ALA A 120 5.85 3.84 -14.01
CA ALA A 120 5.55 4.83 -12.99
C ALA A 120 4.19 5.47 -13.26
N ARG A 121 3.39 5.67 -12.21
CA ARG A 121 2.04 6.23 -12.31
C ARG A 121 1.80 7.25 -11.21
N VAL A 122 1.01 8.27 -11.54
CA VAL A 122 0.30 9.11 -10.58
C VAL A 122 -1.19 8.97 -10.88
N PHE A 123 -1.94 8.41 -9.94
CA PHE A 123 -3.39 8.26 -10.03
C PHE A 123 -4.06 9.41 -9.29
N VAL A 124 -4.76 10.27 -10.04
CA VAL A 124 -5.52 11.39 -9.49
C VAL A 124 -6.99 10.98 -9.45
N LEU A 125 -7.61 11.04 -8.27
CA LEU A 125 -9.01 10.65 -8.13
C LEU A 125 -9.91 11.62 -8.91
N ASP A 126 -10.77 11.06 -9.76
CA ASP A 126 -11.72 11.81 -10.57
C ASP A 126 -13.16 11.58 -10.10
N GLN A 127 -13.53 10.33 -9.82
CA GLN A 127 -14.88 10.00 -9.37
C GLN A 127 -14.92 8.74 -8.52
N ILE A 128 -15.86 8.70 -7.57
CA ILE A 128 -16.28 7.47 -6.89
C ILE A 128 -17.77 7.26 -7.10
N THR A 129 -18.14 6.05 -7.49
CA THR A 129 -19.54 5.64 -7.66
C THR A 129 -19.84 4.48 -6.73
N ASP A 130 -20.92 4.58 -5.94
CA ASP A 130 -21.45 3.43 -5.20
C ASP A 130 -22.13 2.48 -6.17
N VAL A 131 -21.66 1.23 -6.21
CA VAL A 131 -22.18 0.17 -7.09
C VAL A 131 -22.63 -1.05 -6.28
N THR A 132 -22.96 -0.83 -5.00
CA THR A 132 -23.29 -1.89 -4.05
C THR A 132 -24.52 -2.68 -4.48
N ALA A 133 -25.57 -2.00 -4.93
CA ALA A 133 -26.83 -2.64 -5.34
C ALA A 133 -26.60 -3.57 -6.54
N GLN A 134 -25.87 -3.09 -7.54
CA GLN A 134 -25.57 -3.82 -8.77
C GLN A 134 -24.66 -5.02 -8.50
N ALA A 135 -23.60 -4.83 -7.70
CA ALA A 135 -22.69 -5.91 -7.32
C ALA A 135 -23.41 -7.01 -6.52
N LYS A 136 -24.24 -6.63 -5.53
CA LYS A 136 -25.04 -7.59 -4.74
C LYS A 136 -26.07 -8.32 -5.59
N ALA A 137 -26.71 -7.64 -6.54
CA ALA A 137 -27.64 -8.26 -7.47
C ALA A 137 -26.95 -9.31 -8.36
N ALA A 138 -25.76 -9.01 -8.88
CA ALA A 138 -24.97 -9.97 -9.67
C ALA A 138 -24.61 -11.23 -8.86
N ILE A 139 -24.16 -11.05 -7.61
CA ILE A 139 -23.87 -12.18 -6.70
C ILE A 139 -25.14 -12.98 -6.40
N ALA A 140 -26.25 -12.31 -6.11
CA ALA A 140 -27.51 -12.98 -5.76
C ALA A 140 -28.09 -13.80 -6.93
N ALA A 141 -27.96 -13.29 -8.17
CA ALA A 141 -28.43 -13.97 -9.37
C ALA A 141 -27.70 -15.30 -9.64
N ALA A 142 -26.47 -15.47 -9.12
CA ALA A 142 -25.71 -16.72 -9.22
C ALA A 142 -26.17 -17.82 -8.24
N GLY A 143 -27.16 -17.54 -7.39
CA GLY A 143 -27.72 -18.51 -6.46
C GLY A 143 -26.78 -18.85 -5.29
N LYS A 144 -26.76 -20.12 -4.87
CA LYS A 144 -26.05 -20.57 -3.66
C LYS A 144 -24.65 -21.16 -3.91
N ASP A 145 -24.32 -21.47 -5.16
CA ASP A 145 -23.01 -22.06 -5.48
C ASP A 145 -21.86 -21.06 -5.22
N PRO A 146 -20.89 -21.37 -4.35
CA PRO A 146 -19.82 -20.43 -4.01
C PRO A 146 -18.96 -20.02 -5.21
N LEU A 147 -18.65 -20.97 -6.11
CA LEU A 147 -17.81 -20.69 -7.27
C LEU A 147 -18.53 -19.81 -8.29
N ALA A 148 -19.81 -20.09 -8.58
CA ALA A 148 -20.65 -19.26 -9.44
C ALA A 148 -20.80 -17.84 -8.89
N ARG A 149 -20.99 -17.67 -7.57
CA ARG A 149 -21.04 -16.35 -6.93
C ARG A 149 -19.72 -15.57 -7.10
N SER A 150 -18.58 -16.23 -6.91
CA SER A 150 -17.27 -15.60 -7.13
C SER A 150 -17.09 -15.17 -8.60
N ARG A 151 -17.47 -16.05 -9.54
CA ARG A 151 -17.40 -15.77 -10.98
C ARG A 151 -18.38 -14.66 -11.40
N ALA A 152 -19.54 -14.56 -10.77
CA ALA A 152 -20.50 -13.50 -11.05
C ALA A 152 -19.99 -12.13 -10.61
N LEU A 153 -19.31 -12.04 -9.45
CA LEU A 153 -18.66 -10.80 -9.03
C LEU A 153 -17.48 -10.44 -9.95
N ASP A 154 -16.67 -11.42 -10.35
CA ASP A 154 -15.58 -11.21 -11.32
C ASP A 154 -16.10 -10.74 -12.68
N ALA A 155 -17.16 -11.35 -13.20
CA ALA A 155 -17.81 -10.91 -14.43
C ALA A 155 -18.41 -9.50 -14.30
N PHE A 156 -18.98 -9.16 -13.14
CA PHE A 156 -19.45 -7.81 -12.86
C PHE A 156 -18.30 -6.80 -12.88
N ASP A 157 -17.17 -7.10 -12.22
CA ASP A 157 -15.97 -6.24 -12.24
C ASP A 157 -15.43 -6.05 -13.67
N LYS A 158 -15.29 -7.15 -14.42
CA LYS A 158 -14.85 -7.16 -15.82
C LYS A 158 -15.81 -6.47 -16.78
N ALA A 159 -17.06 -6.24 -16.38
CA ALA A 159 -17.99 -5.40 -17.14
C ALA A 159 -17.88 -3.92 -16.75
N GLN A 160 -17.81 -3.62 -15.45
CA GLN A 160 -17.81 -2.23 -14.95
C GLN A 160 -16.49 -1.51 -15.22
N VAL A 161 -15.34 -2.18 -15.05
CA VAL A 161 -14.03 -1.54 -15.20
C VAL A 161 -13.76 -1.10 -16.64
N PRO A 162 -13.89 -1.95 -17.68
CA PRO A 162 -13.71 -1.51 -19.06
C PRO A 162 -14.71 -0.44 -19.49
N ALA A 163 -15.96 -0.52 -19.03
CA ALA A 163 -16.96 0.52 -19.31
C ALA A 163 -16.55 1.88 -18.72
N CYS A 164 -15.97 1.88 -17.52
CA CYS A 164 -15.43 3.07 -16.87
C CYS A 164 -14.14 3.59 -17.53
N GLU A 165 -13.32 2.69 -18.08
CA GLU A 165 -12.09 2.99 -18.83
C GLU A 165 -12.32 3.25 -20.32
N ALA A 166 -13.57 3.32 -20.78
CA ALA A 166 -13.89 3.66 -22.16
C ALA A 166 -13.44 5.08 -22.54
N ASP A 167 -13.38 5.98 -21.55
CA ASP A 167 -12.75 7.28 -21.69
C ASP A 167 -11.23 7.14 -21.53
N ALA A 168 -10.50 7.53 -22.57
CA ALA A 168 -9.05 7.34 -22.63
C ALA A 168 -8.33 8.18 -21.56
N GLY A 169 -7.34 7.58 -20.90
CA GLY A 169 -6.54 8.24 -19.86
C GLY A 169 -7.03 7.99 -18.44
N PHE A 170 -8.09 7.21 -18.25
CA PHE A 170 -8.56 6.79 -16.92
C PHE A 170 -8.21 5.33 -16.62
N ARG A 171 -7.97 5.05 -15.35
CA ARG A 171 -7.90 3.70 -14.78
C ARG A 171 -8.95 3.57 -13.69
N CYS A 172 -9.76 2.53 -13.79
CA CYS A 172 -10.84 2.24 -12.87
C CYS A 172 -10.56 1.00 -12.01
N ARG A 173 -11.07 1.03 -10.78
CA ARG A 173 -10.94 -0.10 -9.85
C ARG A 173 -12.18 -0.24 -8.98
N LEU A 174 -12.69 -1.47 -8.93
CA LEU A 174 -13.73 -1.86 -7.98
C LEU A 174 -13.09 -2.19 -6.62
N TYR A 175 -13.64 -1.61 -5.56
CA TYR A 175 -13.25 -1.90 -4.19
C TYR A 175 -14.43 -2.46 -3.40
N SER A 176 -14.14 -3.52 -2.64
CA SER A 176 -15.07 -4.13 -1.68
C SER A 176 -14.72 -3.64 -0.27
N PHE A 177 -15.72 -3.17 0.46
CA PHE A 177 -15.61 -2.68 1.83
C PHE A 177 -16.37 -3.59 2.78
N SER A 178 -15.81 -3.80 3.98
CA SER A 178 -16.44 -4.52 5.08
C SER A 178 -16.97 -5.90 4.68
N GLY A 179 -16.14 -6.70 4.00
CA GLY A 179 -16.49 -8.07 3.58
C GLY A 179 -17.52 -8.15 2.44
N GLY A 180 -17.63 -7.11 1.60
CA GLY A 180 -18.63 -7.05 0.53
C GLY A 180 -19.97 -6.45 0.95
N ASN A 181 -20.01 -5.75 2.09
CA ASN A 181 -21.19 -4.99 2.50
C ASN A 181 -21.42 -3.77 1.60
N THR A 182 -20.35 -3.14 1.11
CA THR A 182 -20.38 -2.00 0.20
C THR A 182 -19.37 -2.20 -0.92
N TYR A 183 -19.74 -1.84 -2.15
CA TYR A 183 -18.86 -1.85 -3.31
C TYR A 183 -18.82 -0.47 -3.94
N ARG A 184 -17.62 0.00 -4.28
CA ARG A 184 -17.45 1.31 -4.94
C ARG A 184 -16.48 1.20 -6.11
N LEU A 185 -16.84 1.84 -7.21
CA LEU A 185 -15.99 1.98 -8.39
C LEU A 185 -15.25 3.32 -8.32
N PHE A 186 -13.93 3.27 -8.33
CA PHE A 186 -13.07 4.44 -8.32
C PHE A 186 -12.55 4.67 -9.73
N ARG A 187 -12.78 5.86 -10.28
CA ARG A 187 -12.21 6.33 -11.55
C ARG A 187 -11.08 7.30 -11.25
N ASN A 188 -9.89 7.01 -11.77
CA ASN A 188 -8.70 7.85 -11.57
C ASN A 188 -8.11 8.25 -12.91
N LEU A 189 -7.73 9.52 -13.07
CA LEU A 189 -6.84 9.92 -14.15
C LEU A 189 -5.50 9.19 -13.98
N GLU A 190 -5.07 8.47 -15.00
CA GLU A 190 -3.85 7.68 -15.00
C GLU A 190 -2.72 8.45 -15.69
N ILE A 191 -1.98 9.27 -14.94
CA ILE A 191 -0.81 9.96 -15.48
C ILE A 191 0.33 8.94 -15.65
N LYS A 192 0.89 8.86 -16.86
CA LYS A 192 1.89 7.84 -17.28
C LYS A 192 3.30 8.40 -17.48
N ASP A 193 3.47 9.71 -17.59
CA ASP A 193 4.77 10.37 -17.60
C ASP A 193 5.02 10.99 -16.22
N VAL A 194 5.87 10.32 -15.45
CA VAL A 194 6.28 10.72 -14.11
C VAL A 194 7.79 10.86 -14.11
N ARG A 195 8.30 12.01 -13.69
CA ARG A 195 9.74 12.31 -13.72
C ARG A 195 10.28 12.64 -12.35
N LEU A 196 11.45 12.11 -12.02
CA LEU A 196 12.21 12.44 -10.82
C LEU A 196 12.72 13.88 -10.93
N VAL A 197 12.44 14.67 -9.89
CA VAL A 197 12.84 16.09 -9.78
C VAL A 197 13.92 16.25 -8.73
N TYR A 198 13.75 15.61 -7.58
CA TYR A 198 14.69 15.72 -6.47
C TYR A 198 14.67 14.46 -5.61
N ALA A 199 15.85 14.04 -5.16
CA ALA A 199 16.03 13.06 -4.10
C ALA A 199 17.21 13.48 -3.23
N PRO A 200 17.09 13.51 -1.90
CA PRO A 200 18.24 13.71 -1.04
C PRO A 200 19.22 12.53 -1.16
N PRO A 201 20.49 12.68 -0.76
CA PRO A 201 21.43 11.56 -0.67
C PRO A 201 20.84 10.41 0.14
N GLY A 202 21.18 9.17 -0.20
CA GLY A 202 20.65 7.98 0.51
C GLY A 202 21.01 7.95 1.99
N SER A 203 22.11 8.60 2.38
CA SER A 203 22.46 8.80 3.79
C SER A 203 21.45 9.67 4.55
N VAL A 204 20.68 10.52 3.88
CA VAL A 204 19.58 11.30 4.45
C VAL A 204 18.25 10.56 4.25
N GLY A 205 17.96 10.18 3.00
CA GLY A 205 16.70 9.53 2.61
C GLY A 205 16.46 8.17 3.23
N LYS A 206 17.54 7.48 3.65
CA LYS A 206 17.50 6.21 4.39
C LYS A 206 18.52 6.21 5.54
N PHE A 207 18.69 7.34 6.22
CA PHE A 207 19.55 7.45 7.42
C PHE A 207 19.22 6.35 8.44
N GLY A 208 20.25 5.75 9.02
CA GLY A 208 20.14 4.61 9.95
C GLY A 208 19.80 3.26 9.28
N GLY A 209 19.43 3.27 8.00
CA GLY A 209 19.18 2.07 7.22
C GLY A 209 18.20 1.12 7.90
N ASP A 210 18.53 -0.17 7.85
CA ASP A 210 17.67 -1.19 8.41
C ASP A 210 17.80 -1.30 9.94
N ILE A 211 18.86 -0.75 10.55
CA ILE A 211 19.02 -0.70 12.03
C ILE A 211 17.90 0.14 12.62
N ASP A 212 17.69 1.29 12.01
CA ASP A 212 16.70 2.25 12.45
C ASP A 212 15.29 1.85 12.02
N ASN A 213 15.09 1.13 10.90
CA ASN A 213 13.76 0.75 10.39
C ASN A 213 12.83 0.19 11.49
N TRP A 214 11.59 0.69 11.54
CA TRP A 214 10.58 0.44 12.60
C TRP A 214 10.89 0.96 14.03
N MET A 215 11.99 1.68 14.24
CA MET A 215 12.37 2.25 15.54
C MET A 215 12.01 3.74 15.71
N TRP A 216 11.88 4.16 16.97
CA TRP A 216 11.92 5.55 17.43
C TRP A 216 12.91 5.63 18.61
N PRO A 217 13.78 6.66 18.75
CA PRO A 217 13.91 7.89 17.96
C PRO A 217 14.29 7.67 16.49
N ARG A 218 13.94 8.64 15.63
CA ARG A 218 14.13 8.56 14.18
C ARG A 218 14.70 9.88 13.64
N HIS A 219 15.69 9.78 12.75
CA HIS A 219 16.38 10.93 12.16
C HIS A 219 16.48 10.86 10.62
N THR A 220 15.55 10.14 9.98
CA THR A 220 15.57 9.92 8.52
C THR A 220 14.78 11.00 7.79
N GLY A 221 15.42 11.67 6.82
CA GLY A 221 14.78 12.61 5.91
C GLY A 221 14.14 11.89 4.72
N ASP A 222 13.13 11.06 4.98
CA ASP A 222 12.52 10.16 3.98
C ASP A 222 11.54 10.91 3.06
N PHE A 223 12.06 11.71 2.13
CA PHE A 223 11.29 12.45 1.14
C PHE A 223 11.97 12.47 -0.24
N SER A 224 11.17 12.65 -1.28
CA SER A 224 11.61 12.86 -2.65
C SER A 224 10.52 13.59 -3.44
N PHE A 225 10.89 14.13 -4.61
CA PHE A 225 9.96 14.82 -5.48
C PHE A 225 9.93 14.22 -6.88
N TYR A 226 8.72 14.02 -7.35
CA TYR A 226 8.39 13.77 -8.75
C TYR A 226 7.72 15.00 -9.36
N ARG A 227 7.57 14.99 -10.67
CA ARG A 227 6.61 15.83 -11.40
C ARG A 227 5.79 14.98 -12.35
N ALA A 228 4.50 15.24 -12.36
CA ALA A 228 3.54 14.62 -13.26
C ALA A 228 3.46 15.40 -14.58
N TYR A 229 3.47 14.69 -15.71
CA TYR A 229 3.43 15.25 -17.07
C TYR A 229 2.26 14.69 -17.88
N VAL A 230 1.72 15.51 -18.76
CA VAL A 230 0.64 15.17 -19.71
C VAL A 230 0.98 15.66 -21.10
N GLY A 231 0.26 15.20 -22.12
CA GLY A 231 0.34 15.75 -23.47
C GLY A 231 -0.03 17.23 -23.49
N LYS A 232 0.35 17.94 -24.57
CA LYS A 232 -0.01 19.36 -24.76
C LYS A 232 -1.53 19.59 -24.83
N ASP A 233 -2.29 18.54 -25.11
CA ASP A 233 -3.77 18.51 -25.09
C ASP A 233 -4.35 18.31 -23.68
N GLY A 234 -3.50 18.20 -22.65
CA GLY A 234 -3.88 17.98 -21.25
C GLY A 234 -4.22 16.52 -20.92
N LYS A 235 -4.11 15.58 -21.87
CA LYS A 235 -4.44 14.17 -21.66
C LYS A 235 -3.23 13.36 -21.21
N PRO A 236 -3.41 12.29 -20.43
CA PRO A 236 -2.30 11.42 -20.07
C PRO A 236 -1.62 10.80 -21.29
N ALA A 237 -0.29 10.89 -21.31
CA ALA A 237 0.55 10.31 -22.34
C ALA A 237 1.71 9.55 -21.69
N ALA A 238 2.26 8.58 -22.41
CA ALA A 238 3.56 8.02 -22.06
C ALA A 238 4.65 9.10 -22.18
N PHE A 239 5.86 8.79 -21.70
CA PHE A 239 6.99 9.72 -21.77
C PHE A 239 7.22 10.26 -23.18
N SER A 240 7.28 11.59 -23.29
CA SER A 240 7.69 12.34 -24.48
C SER A 240 8.37 13.64 -24.06
N ALA A 241 9.41 14.05 -24.79
CA ALA A 241 10.06 15.34 -24.55
C ALA A 241 9.11 16.54 -24.75
N ASP A 242 8.03 16.35 -25.52
CA ASP A 242 7.00 17.37 -25.78
C ASP A 242 5.94 17.49 -24.69
N ASN A 243 5.87 16.54 -23.75
CA ASN A 243 4.90 16.60 -22.67
C ASN A 243 5.15 17.82 -21.77
N VAL A 244 4.07 18.34 -21.19
CA VAL A 244 4.09 19.51 -20.32
C VAL A 244 3.68 19.16 -18.89
N PRO A 245 4.13 19.91 -17.87
CA PRO A 245 3.72 19.68 -16.50
C PRO A 245 2.20 19.69 -16.32
N TYR A 246 1.68 18.66 -15.67
CA TYR A 246 0.28 18.57 -15.30
C TYR A 246 -0.11 19.73 -14.37
N GLN A 247 -1.29 20.31 -14.58
CA GLN A 247 -1.84 21.38 -13.75
C GLN A 247 -2.93 20.78 -12.84
N PRO A 248 -2.62 20.41 -11.59
CA PRO A 248 -3.60 19.82 -10.68
C PRO A 248 -4.66 20.85 -10.25
N LYS A 249 -5.89 20.39 -10.02
CA LYS A 249 -6.99 21.23 -9.49
C LYS A 249 -6.70 21.74 -8.08
N HIS A 250 -6.05 20.92 -7.26
CA HIS A 250 -5.69 21.22 -5.87
C HIS A 250 -4.26 20.77 -5.58
N PHE A 251 -3.56 21.50 -4.71
CA PHE A 251 -2.23 21.17 -4.23
C PHE A 251 -2.06 21.65 -2.79
N LEU A 252 -1.25 20.93 -2.02
CA LEU A 252 -0.96 21.24 -0.63
C LEU A 252 0.03 22.40 -0.51
N LYS A 253 -0.06 23.10 0.63
CA LYS A 253 0.84 24.19 1.02
C LYS A 253 1.59 23.78 2.28
N PHE A 254 2.82 24.25 2.43
CA PHE A 254 3.52 24.15 3.71
C PHE A 254 2.76 24.97 4.77
N ALA A 255 2.76 24.47 6.00
CA ALA A 255 2.22 25.20 7.14
C ALA A 255 3.02 26.49 7.38
N ASP A 256 2.33 27.56 7.73
CA ASP A 256 2.89 28.84 8.19
C ASP A 256 3.01 28.91 9.72
N GLN A 257 2.50 27.89 10.42
CA GLN A 257 2.55 27.72 11.87
C GLN A 257 3.50 26.57 12.25
N PRO A 258 4.32 26.72 13.30
CA PRO A 258 5.18 25.64 13.78
C PRO A 258 4.31 24.54 14.41
N LEU A 259 4.54 23.30 14.00
CA LEU A 259 3.89 22.13 14.59
C LEU A 259 4.54 21.80 15.95
N GLY A 260 3.76 21.79 17.02
CA GLY A 260 4.14 21.46 18.39
C GLY A 260 3.64 20.11 18.87
N ALA A 261 3.96 19.78 20.12
CA ALA A 261 3.34 18.65 20.81
C ALA A 261 1.83 18.90 20.98
N ASP A 262 1.04 17.83 20.91
CA ASP A 262 -0.43 17.82 21.07
C ASP A 262 -1.23 18.58 19.99
N ASP A 263 -0.56 19.13 18.97
CA ASP A 263 -1.22 19.71 17.81
C ASP A 263 -1.97 18.66 16.99
N PHE A 264 -3.10 19.07 16.40
CA PHE A 264 -3.87 18.21 15.52
C PHE A 264 -3.09 17.87 14.25
N VAL A 265 -3.00 16.58 13.94
CA VAL A 265 -2.52 16.07 12.66
C VAL A 265 -3.52 15.07 12.08
N MET A 266 -3.66 15.07 10.76
CA MET A 266 -4.43 14.08 10.01
C MET A 266 -3.62 13.57 8.82
N VAL A 267 -3.89 12.34 8.40
CA VAL A 267 -3.26 11.72 7.24
C VAL A 267 -4.35 11.21 6.31
N ALA A 268 -4.26 11.61 5.04
CA ALA A 268 -5.05 11.04 3.95
C ALA A 268 -4.12 10.20 3.05
N GLY A 269 -4.56 9.01 2.68
CA GLY A 269 -3.77 8.11 1.85
C GLY A 269 -4.47 6.80 1.54
N TYR A 270 -3.72 5.88 0.95
CA TYR A 270 -4.24 4.63 0.40
C TYR A 270 -3.67 3.42 1.14
N PRO A 271 -4.14 3.13 2.39
CA PRO A 271 -3.68 1.96 3.11
C PRO A 271 -4.04 0.68 2.34
N GLY A 272 -3.06 -0.22 2.20
CA GLY A 272 -3.22 -1.41 1.37
C GLY A 272 -4.18 -2.45 1.94
N ARG A 273 -3.87 -3.00 3.12
CA ARG A 273 -4.68 -4.03 3.78
C ARG A 273 -4.56 -3.94 5.30
N THR A 274 -5.68 -4.11 5.98
CA THR A 274 -5.73 -4.40 7.43
C THR A 274 -6.59 -5.63 7.66
N ASN A 275 -6.44 -6.25 8.84
CA ASN A 275 -7.29 -7.37 9.26
C ASN A 275 -7.78 -7.18 10.71
N ARG A 276 -8.34 -6.00 10.99
CA ARG A 276 -8.79 -5.60 12.34
C ARG A 276 -9.94 -6.47 12.86
N TYR A 277 -10.81 -6.93 11.95
CA TYR A 277 -11.99 -7.76 12.23
C TYR A 277 -11.76 -9.25 11.95
N ALA A 278 -10.50 -9.70 11.91
CA ALA A 278 -10.17 -11.12 11.82
C ALA A 278 -10.79 -11.89 12.99
N LEU A 279 -11.24 -13.12 12.73
CA LEU A 279 -11.63 -14.04 13.81
C LEU A 279 -10.41 -14.34 14.68
N ALA A 280 -10.65 -14.66 15.96
CA ALA A 280 -9.61 -15.07 16.88
C ALA A 280 -8.79 -16.25 16.35
N GLY A 281 -9.46 -17.20 15.66
CA GLY A 281 -8.79 -18.32 14.99
C GLY A 281 -7.85 -17.88 13.86
N GLU A 282 -8.25 -16.91 13.05
CA GLU A 282 -7.43 -16.37 11.94
C GLU A 282 -6.23 -15.59 12.48
N PHE A 283 -6.44 -14.80 13.53
CA PHE A 283 -5.35 -14.11 14.24
C PHE A 283 -4.34 -15.11 14.81
N ASN A 284 -4.82 -16.14 15.51
CA ASN A 284 -3.96 -17.15 16.09
C ASN A 284 -3.15 -17.90 15.03
N GLU A 285 -3.77 -18.29 13.93
CA GLU A 285 -3.07 -18.92 12.79
C GLU A 285 -1.96 -18.01 12.23
N THR A 286 -2.27 -16.72 12.08
CA THR A 286 -1.31 -15.72 11.61
C THR A 286 -0.11 -15.62 12.56
N ALA A 287 -0.37 -15.51 13.86
CA ALA A 287 0.65 -15.32 14.89
C ALA A 287 1.47 -16.60 15.15
N SER A 288 0.85 -17.78 15.11
CA SER A 288 1.51 -19.04 15.45
C SER A 288 2.19 -19.73 14.27
N PHE A 289 1.71 -19.50 13.04
CA PHE A 289 2.21 -20.19 11.85
C PHE A 289 2.68 -19.22 10.76
N THR A 290 1.81 -18.34 10.25
CA THR A 290 2.13 -17.56 9.04
C THR A 290 3.33 -16.63 9.23
N TYR A 291 3.31 -15.77 10.25
CA TYR A 291 4.37 -14.80 10.51
C TYR A 291 5.72 -15.44 10.86
N PRO A 292 5.81 -16.37 11.84
CA PRO A 292 7.09 -16.98 12.19
C PRO A 292 7.68 -17.80 11.03
N THR A 293 6.86 -18.53 10.28
CA THR A 293 7.34 -19.34 9.13
C THR A 293 7.88 -18.46 8.01
N ILE A 294 7.14 -17.42 7.60
CA ILE A 294 7.61 -16.50 6.54
C ILE A 294 8.89 -15.76 6.98
N ALA A 295 8.93 -15.26 8.22
CA ALA A 295 10.12 -14.58 8.74
C ALA A 295 11.34 -15.52 8.76
N ALA A 296 11.17 -16.79 9.13
CA ALA A 296 12.23 -17.79 9.09
C ALA A 296 12.74 -18.04 7.66
N HIS A 297 11.84 -18.24 6.69
CA HIS A 297 12.21 -18.44 5.29
C HIS A 297 12.94 -17.23 4.71
N TYR A 298 12.44 -16.02 4.95
CA TYR A 298 13.07 -14.78 4.47
C TYR A 298 14.45 -14.59 5.08
N ASN A 299 14.62 -14.83 6.39
CA ASN A 299 15.92 -14.76 7.03
C ASN A 299 16.91 -15.80 6.48
N ALA A 300 16.46 -17.00 6.09
CA ALA A 300 17.31 -17.98 5.43
C ALA A 300 17.77 -17.50 4.05
N VAL A 301 16.86 -17.01 3.21
CA VAL A 301 17.18 -16.46 1.88
C VAL A 301 18.11 -15.24 1.99
N LEU A 302 17.88 -14.34 2.96
CA LEU A 302 18.75 -13.20 3.22
C LEU A 302 20.19 -13.60 3.54
N LYS A 303 20.39 -14.67 4.32
CA LYS A 303 21.73 -15.21 4.59
C LYS A 303 22.40 -15.74 3.32
N LEU A 304 21.65 -16.41 2.44
CA LEU A 304 22.16 -16.89 1.15
C LEU A 304 22.59 -15.72 0.27
N ILE A 305 21.73 -14.72 0.09
CA ILE A 305 22.03 -13.50 -0.68
C ILE A 305 23.25 -12.78 -0.11
N ALA A 306 23.31 -12.59 1.21
CA ALA A 306 24.42 -11.91 1.87
C ALA A 306 25.75 -12.66 1.69
N ASN A 307 25.75 -13.99 1.76
CA ASN A 307 26.95 -14.79 1.57
C ASN A 307 27.42 -14.79 0.11
N ALA A 308 26.50 -14.97 -0.84
CA ALA A 308 26.81 -14.93 -2.27
C ALA A 308 27.31 -13.53 -2.69
N GLY A 309 26.68 -12.47 -2.19
CA GLY A 309 27.05 -11.08 -2.47
C GLY A 309 28.39 -10.63 -1.88
N LYS A 310 29.00 -11.39 -0.95
CA LYS A 310 30.40 -11.16 -0.52
C LYS A 310 31.40 -11.57 -1.60
N ALA A 311 31.07 -12.62 -2.36
CA ALA A 311 31.92 -13.18 -3.40
C ALA A 311 31.62 -12.61 -4.79
N ASP A 312 30.43 -12.03 -5.00
CA ASP A 312 29.96 -11.54 -6.29
C ASP A 312 29.26 -10.18 -6.15
N ALA A 313 29.87 -9.15 -6.75
CA ALA A 313 29.35 -7.79 -6.72
C ALA A 313 28.07 -7.62 -7.56
N ASP A 314 27.86 -8.41 -8.62
CA ASP A 314 26.64 -8.35 -9.45
C ASP A 314 25.45 -8.87 -8.64
N ILE A 315 25.61 -9.98 -7.89
CA ILE A 315 24.59 -10.48 -6.95
C ILE A 315 24.26 -9.42 -5.92
N LYS A 316 25.28 -8.81 -5.29
CA LYS A 316 25.09 -7.79 -4.25
C LYS A 316 24.24 -6.62 -4.76
N VAL A 317 24.48 -6.15 -5.98
CA VAL A 317 23.75 -5.02 -6.58
C VAL A 317 22.34 -5.44 -7.00
N LYS A 318 22.20 -6.52 -7.77
CA LYS A 318 20.91 -6.94 -8.34
C LYS A 318 19.91 -7.42 -7.28
N TYR A 319 20.38 -8.06 -6.20
CA TYR A 319 19.50 -8.55 -5.13
C TYR A 319 19.31 -7.55 -3.98
N ALA A 320 19.90 -6.34 -4.04
CA ALA A 320 19.80 -5.36 -2.96
C ALA A 320 18.34 -4.98 -2.62
N ALA A 321 17.51 -4.73 -3.65
CA ALA A 321 16.10 -4.40 -3.46
C ALA A 321 15.28 -5.58 -2.92
N THR A 322 15.52 -6.79 -3.45
CA THR A 322 14.89 -8.04 -2.98
C THR A 322 15.21 -8.29 -1.51
N ALA A 323 16.49 -8.18 -1.12
CA ALA A 323 16.94 -8.34 0.26
C ALA A 323 16.34 -7.27 1.18
N ALA A 324 16.31 -6.00 0.76
CA ALA A 324 15.69 -4.94 1.55
C ALA A 324 14.19 -5.20 1.81
N SER A 325 13.46 -5.66 0.79
CA SER A 325 12.04 -6.01 0.91
C SER A 325 11.82 -7.18 1.86
N MET A 326 12.56 -8.29 1.69
CA MET A 326 12.47 -9.46 2.57
C MET A 326 12.84 -9.11 4.02
N ASN A 327 13.88 -8.32 4.23
CA ASN A 327 14.31 -7.88 5.56
C ASN A 327 13.23 -7.00 6.22
N ASN A 328 12.63 -6.08 5.47
CA ASN A 328 11.53 -5.25 5.97
C ASN A 328 10.34 -6.10 6.44
N VAL A 329 9.91 -7.08 5.63
CA VAL A 329 8.80 -7.97 6.00
C VAL A 329 9.15 -8.84 7.21
N ALA A 330 10.34 -9.45 7.23
CA ALA A 330 10.76 -10.32 8.34
C ALA A 330 10.83 -9.53 9.66
N LYS A 331 11.43 -8.33 9.66
CA LYS A 331 11.47 -7.46 10.83
C LYS A 331 10.08 -7.01 11.28
N ASN A 332 9.23 -6.60 10.35
CA ASN A 332 7.86 -6.21 10.66
C ASN A 332 7.09 -7.35 11.32
N TYR A 333 7.15 -8.56 10.75
CA TYR A 333 6.46 -9.72 11.34
C TYR A 333 6.97 -10.07 12.74
N LEU A 334 8.29 -10.06 12.96
CA LEU A 334 8.85 -10.30 14.29
C LEU A 334 8.44 -9.22 15.30
N GLY A 335 8.48 -7.94 14.91
CA GLY A 335 8.03 -6.83 15.74
C GLY A 335 6.52 -6.88 16.05
N GLN A 336 5.70 -7.31 15.09
CA GLN A 336 4.27 -7.56 15.31
C GLN A 336 4.05 -8.68 16.33
N LEU A 337 4.78 -9.79 16.25
CA LEU A 337 4.69 -10.89 17.22
C LEU A 337 5.07 -10.43 18.63
N GLU A 338 6.11 -9.60 18.78
CA GLU A 338 6.47 -8.98 20.05
C GLU A 338 5.36 -8.05 20.57
N GLY A 339 4.80 -7.23 19.68
CA GLY A 339 3.68 -6.34 20.00
C GLY A 339 2.43 -7.10 20.44
N PHE A 340 2.10 -8.20 19.76
CA PHE A 340 0.97 -9.06 20.10
C PHE A 340 1.11 -9.66 21.49
N LYS A 341 2.31 -10.13 21.85
CA LYS A 341 2.59 -10.64 23.21
C LYS A 341 2.47 -9.53 24.26
N ARG A 342 3.01 -8.34 23.97
CA ARG A 342 3.06 -7.22 24.92
C ARG A 342 1.67 -6.74 25.36
N ILE A 343 0.68 -6.79 24.47
CA ILE A 343 -0.68 -6.32 24.77
C ILE A 343 -1.67 -7.47 25.00
N ASP A 344 -1.23 -8.73 24.96
CA ASP A 344 -2.13 -9.88 24.92
C ASP A 344 -3.20 -9.77 23.81
N ALA A 345 -2.75 -9.53 22.58
CA ALA A 345 -3.65 -9.35 21.44
C ALA A 345 -4.53 -10.60 21.19
N ALA A 346 -4.00 -11.80 21.49
CA ALA A 346 -4.74 -13.05 21.38
C ALA A 346 -5.89 -13.11 22.39
N GLY A 347 -5.63 -12.83 23.68
CA GLY A 347 -6.65 -12.81 24.71
C GLY A 347 -7.70 -11.73 24.47
N GLN A 348 -7.29 -10.53 24.05
CA GLN A 348 -8.22 -9.46 23.68
C GLN A 348 -9.15 -9.88 22.53
N LYS A 349 -8.61 -10.49 21.47
CA LYS A 349 -9.42 -10.96 20.32
C LYS A 349 -10.38 -12.08 20.71
N GLN A 350 -9.94 -13.01 21.55
CA GLN A 350 -10.81 -14.08 22.07
C GLN A 350 -11.94 -13.53 22.94
N ALA A 351 -11.64 -12.56 23.81
CA ALA A 351 -12.63 -11.93 24.67
C ALA A 351 -13.67 -11.13 23.85
N GLU A 352 -13.21 -10.36 22.87
CA GLU A 352 -14.06 -9.60 21.94
C GLU A 352 -14.98 -10.54 21.15
N GLU A 353 -14.43 -11.59 20.54
CA GLU A 353 -15.23 -12.57 19.79
C GLU A 353 -16.26 -13.29 20.68
N ALA A 354 -15.86 -13.71 21.89
CA ALA A 354 -16.78 -14.32 22.85
C ALA A 354 -17.93 -13.38 23.25
N ALA A 355 -17.63 -12.09 23.47
CA ALA A 355 -18.64 -11.09 23.78
C ALA A 355 -19.64 -10.89 22.63
N VAL A 356 -19.16 -10.81 21.38
CA VAL A 356 -20.02 -10.69 20.19
C VAL A 356 -20.90 -11.92 20.04
N LEU A 357 -20.36 -13.13 20.17
CA LEU A 357 -21.13 -14.38 20.08
C LEU A 357 -22.17 -14.49 21.20
N ALA A 358 -21.84 -14.05 22.42
CA ALA A 358 -22.79 -14.01 23.53
C ALA A 358 -23.91 -12.99 23.28
N TRP A 359 -23.59 -11.81 22.74
CA TRP A 359 -24.58 -10.81 22.34
C TRP A 359 -25.51 -11.36 21.25
N LEU A 360 -24.97 -11.95 20.17
CA LEU A 360 -25.77 -12.56 19.10
C LEU A 360 -26.73 -13.66 19.61
N LYS A 361 -26.33 -14.43 20.62
CA LYS A 361 -27.22 -15.45 21.22
C LYS A 361 -28.41 -14.80 21.94
N LYS A 362 -28.23 -13.63 22.56
CA LYS A 362 -29.30 -12.89 23.25
C LYS A 362 -30.33 -12.32 22.27
N GLU A 363 -29.93 -12.00 21.04
CA GLU A 363 -30.82 -11.54 19.96
C GLU A 363 -31.76 -12.65 19.42
N GLY A 364 -31.65 -13.88 19.92
CA GLY A 364 -32.55 -14.98 19.57
C GLY A 364 -32.54 -15.31 18.08
N ALA A 365 -33.70 -15.24 17.42
CA ALA A 365 -33.82 -15.55 16.00
C ALA A 365 -33.03 -14.59 15.10
N ALA A 366 -32.91 -13.32 15.48
CA ALA A 366 -32.20 -12.30 14.68
C ALA A 366 -30.69 -12.53 14.65
N GLY A 367 -30.10 -13.13 15.69
CA GLY A 367 -28.67 -13.43 15.75
C GLY A 367 -28.24 -14.71 15.02
N LYS A 368 -29.18 -15.61 14.69
CA LYS A 368 -28.87 -16.92 14.07
C LYS A 368 -28.07 -16.81 12.76
N PRO A 369 -28.37 -15.89 11.82
CA PRO A 369 -27.61 -15.80 10.58
C PRO A 369 -26.13 -15.46 10.79
N ALA A 370 -25.82 -14.55 11.71
CA ALA A 370 -24.43 -14.17 12.02
C ALA A 370 -23.67 -15.30 12.73
N LEU A 371 -24.33 -16.02 13.64
CA LEU A 371 -23.75 -17.22 14.28
C LEU A 371 -23.44 -18.31 13.24
N ALA A 372 -24.33 -18.53 12.27
CA ALA A 372 -24.10 -19.47 11.18
C ALA A 372 -22.95 -19.03 10.26
N ALA A 373 -22.84 -17.72 9.97
CA ALA A 373 -21.74 -17.17 9.18
C ALA A 373 -20.39 -17.35 9.89
N HIS A 374 -20.32 -17.07 11.20
CA HIS A 374 -19.13 -17.31 12.02
C HIS A 374 -18.70 -18.79 11.97
N ALA A 375 -19.63 -19.72 12.17
CA ALA A 375 -19.34 -21.15 12.07
C ALA A 375 -18.85 -21.56 10.67
N GLN A 376 -19.38 -20.94 9.62
CA GLN A 376 -18.93 -21.19 8.25
C GLN A 376 -17.51 -20.64 7.99
N LEU A 377 -17.18 -19.47 8.52
CA LEU A 377 -15.83 -18.90 8.43
C LEU A 377 -14.79 -19.77 9.14
N LEU A 378 -15.12 -20.32 10.31
CA LEU A 378 -14.25 -21.29 11.00
C LEU A 378 -13.96 -22.53 10.15
N LYS A 379 -14.97 -23.09 9.47
CA LYS A 379 -14.76 -24.21 8.53
C LYS A 379 -13.85 -23.85 7.36
N HIS A 380 -13.94 -22.64 6.84
CA HIS A 380 -13.06 -22.16 5.78
C HIS A 380 -11.62 -22.01 6.28
N LEU A 381 -11.43 -21.49 7.50
CA LEU A 381 -10.13 -21.43 8.14
C LEU A 381 -9.53 -22.84 8.29
N ASP A 382 -10.28 -23.81 8.81
CA ASP A 382 -9.80 -25.19 8.97
C ASP A 382 -9.43 -25.85 7.64
N THR A 383 -10.23 -25.59 6.59
CA THR A 383 -9.91 -26.06 5.23
C THR A 383 -8.58 -25.49 4.74
N SER A 384 -8.34 -24.18 4.95
CA SER A 384 -7.08 -23.53 4.55
C SER A 384 -5.88 -24.04 5.34
N LYS A 385 -6.07 -24.36 6.63
CA LYS A 385 -5.02 -24.90 7.49
C LYS A 385 -4.57 -26.30 7.06
N ALA A 386 -5.47 -27.11 6.50
CA ALA A 386 -5.14 -28.46 6.03
C ALA A 386 -4.09 -28.48 4.90
N THR A 387 -3.92 -27.38 4.16
CA THR A 387 -2.97 -27.29 3.03
C THR A 387 -1.96 -26.15 3.15
N ARG A 388 -1.93 -25.44 4.29
CA ARG A 388 -1.16 -24.21 4.49
C ARG A 388 0.33 -24.31 4.15
N GLU A 389 0.98 -25.44 4.47
CA GLU A 389 2.42 -25.65 4.20
C GLU A 389 2.68 -25.79 2.70
N ARG A 390 1.90 -26.64 2.03
CA ARG A 390 1.96 -26.81 0.58
C ARG A 390 1.71 -25.49 -0.12
N ASP A 391 0.64 -24.79 0.25
CA ASP A 391 0.23 -23.56 -0.43
C ASP A 391 1.26 -22.44 -0.21
N LEU A 392 1.85 -22.35 0.98
CA LEU A 392 2.96 -21.42 1.25
C LEU A 392 4.19 -21.76 0.41
N PHE A 393 4.60 -23.03 0.38
CA PHE A 393 5.76 -23.48 -0.40
C PHE A 393 5.56 -23.19 -1.90
N VAL A 394 4.43 -23.62 -2.47
CA VAL A 394 4.11 -23.40 -3.88
C VAL A 394 4.11 -21.91 -4.21
N ASN A 395 3.51 -21.07 -3.37
CA ASN A 395 3.52 -19.62 -3.57
C ASN A 395 4.92 -19.01 -3.51
N GLN A 396 5.79 -19.44 -2.58
CA GLN A 396 7.15 -18.92 -2.49
C GLN A 396 8.03 -19.41 -3.64
N PHE A 397 7.94 -20.69 -4.01
CA PHE A 397 8.68 -21.27 -5.11
C PHE A 397 8.29 -20.65 -6.45
N ASN A 398 6.99 -20.49 -6.72
CA ASN A 398 6.49 -19.85 -7.94
C ASN A 398 6.82 -18.35 -8.04
N ASN A 399 7.34 -17.75 -6.97
CA ASN A 399 7.80 -16.36 -6.93
C ASN A 399 9.33 -16.22 -7.05
N THR A 400 10.07 -17.32 -7.23
CA THR A 400 11.47 -17.25 -7.70
C THR A 400 11.51 -16.72 -9.13
N SER A 401 12.60 -16.08 -9.54
CA SER A 401 12.60 -15.20 -10.71
C SER A 401 12.31 -15.97 -12.00
N ALA A 402 13.04 -17.06 -12.27
CA ALA A 402 12.87 -17.86 -13.47
C ALA A 402 11.52 -18.59 -13.50
N VAL A 403 11.10 -19.18 -12.37
CA VAL A 403 9.84 -19.91 -12.28
C VAL A 403 8.65 -18.97 -12.43
N ASN A 404 8.69 -17.79 -11.81
CA ASN A 404 7.65 -16.78 -11.93
C ASN A 404 7.49 -16.32 -13.38
N ALA A 405 8.59 -16.04 -14.08
CA ALA A 405 8.56 -15.66 -15.49
C ALA A 405 7.95 -16.76 -16.36
N ALA A 406 8.36 -18.02 -16.16
CA ALA A 406 7.85 -19.17 -16.91
C ALA A 406 6.34 -19.38 -16.67
N ILE A 407 5.90 -19.42 -15.41
CA ILE A 407 4.48 -19.61 -15.06
C ILE A 407 3.64 -18.44 -15.58
N SER A 408 4.12 -17.20 -15.43
CA SER A 408 3.40 -16.01 -15.88
C SER A 408 3.21 -16.00 -17.39
N LEU A 409 4.28 -16.27 -18.16
CA LEU A 409 4.21 -16.33 -19.62
C LEU A 409 3.35 -17.50 -20.12
N TYR A 410 3.44 -18.66 -19.48
CA TYR A 410 2.59 -19.78 -19.81
C TYR A 410 1.12 -19.48 -19.50
N ARG A 411 0.82 -18.83 -18.36
CA ARG A 411 -0.54 -18.40 -18.03
C ARG A 411 -1.06 -17.37 -19.03
N VAL A 412 -0.23 -16.40 -19.45
CA VAL A 412 -0.58 -15.47 -20.54
C VAL A 412 -0.95 -16.24 -21.81
N SER A 413 -0.20 -17.28 -22.18
CA SER A 413 -0.49 -18.08 -23.37
C SER A 413 -1.85 -18.78 -23.30
N ILE A 414 -2.21 -19.31 -22.12
CA ILE A 414 -3.52 -19.94 -21.87
C ILE A 414 -4.63 -18.89 -21.96
N GLU A 415 -4.48 -17.75 -21.30
CA GLU A 415 -5.50 -16.70 -21.30
C GLU A 415 -5.69 -16.07 -22.69
N ARG A 416 -4.62 -15.97 -23.50
CA ARG A 416 -4.72 -15.49 -24.89
C ARG A 416 -5.59 -16.37 -25.80
N THR A 417 -5.84 -17.62 -25.43
CA THR A 417 -6.78 -18.49 -26.17
C THR A 417 -8.25 -18.11 -25.95
N LYS A 418 -8.54 -17.24 -24.98
CA LYS A 418 -9.88 -16.76 -24.64
C LYS A 418 -10.10 -15.33 -25.15
N PRO A 419 -11.36 -14.93 -25.44
CA PRO A 419 -11.72 -13.53 -25.61
C PRO A 419 -11.29 -12.69 -24.40
N ASP A 420 -10.85 -11.45 -24.59
CA ASP A 420 -10.24 -10.65 -23.53
C ASP A 420 -11.14 -10.49 -22.28
N ALA A 421 -12.44 -10.31 -22.48
CA ALA A 421 -13.43 -10.23 -21.40
C ALA A 421 -13.58 -11.52 -20.57
N GLN A 422 -13.10 -12.66 -21.07
CA GLN A 422 -13.13 -13.96 -20.39
C GLN A 422 -11.77 -14.34 -19.79
N ARG A 423 -10.74 -13.53 -19.99
CA ARG A 423 -9.42 -13.77 -19.42
C ARG A 423 -9.43 -13.52 -17.92
N GLU A 424 -8.56 -14.20 -17.19
CA GLU A 424 -8.31 -13.94 -15.78
C GLU A 424 -7.83 -12.49 -15.57
N ALA A 425 -8.28 -11.86 -14.49
CA ALA A 425 -7.80 -10.51 -14.14
C ALA A 425 -6.29 -10.55 -13.87
N GLY A 426 -5.55 -9.54 -14.37
CA GLY A 426 -4.09 -9.55 -14.38
C GLY A 426 -3.48 -10.16 -15.64
N TYR A 427 -4.29 -10.75 -16.52
CA TYR A 427 -3.87 -11.32 -17.82
C TYR A 427 -4.72 -10.81 -19.00
N GLN A 428 -5.47 -9.72 -18.79
CA GLN A 428 -6.19 -9.03 -19.87
C GLN A 428 -5.24 -8.13 -20.68
N ASP A 429 -5.68 -7.66 -21.85
CA ASP A 429 -4.85 -6.80 -22.71
C ASP A 429 -4.37 -5.54 -21.96
N ARG A 430 -5.21 -5.00 -21.08
CA ARG A 430 -4.90 -3.86 -20.19
C ARG A 430 -3.80 -4.12 -19.15
N ASP A 431 -3.39 -5.37 -18.96
CA ASP A 431 -2.39 -5.80 -17.97
C ASP A 431 -1.06 -6.22 -18.63
N LEU A 432 -1.04 -6.42 -19.95
CA LEU A 432 0.13 -6.89 -20.70
C LEU A 432 1.33 -5.96 -20.58
N THR A 433 1.11 -4.64 -20.58
CA THR A 433 2.20 -3.65 -20.40
C THR A 433 2.90 -3.83 -19.04
N THR A 434 2.14 -4.16 -17.99
CA THR A 434 2.70 -4.41 -16.65
C THR A 434 3.52 -5.70 -16.64
N ILE A 435 3.02 -6.75 -17.30
CA ILE A 435 3.74 -8.04 -17.43
C ILE A 435 5.05 -7.84 -18.20
N GLU A 436 5.00 -7.18 -19.37
CA GLU A 436 6.18 -6.89 -20.17
C GLU A 436 7.21 -6.07 -19.38
N GLY A 437 6.77 -5.02 -18.67
CA GLY A 437 7.64 -4.22 -17.83
C GLY A 437 8.27 -5.03 -16.69
N SER A 438 7.53 -5.97 -16.09
CA SER A 438 8.04 -6.85 -15.02
C SER A 438 9.12 -7.81 -15.53
N LEU A 439 8.98 -8.30 -16.78
CA LEU A 439 9.99 -9.14 -17.43
C LEU A 439 11.25 -8.33 -17.75
N LYS A 440 11.11 -7.11 -18.29
CA LYS A 440 12.27 -6.21 -18.52
C LYS A 440 12.99 -5.84 -17.22
N GLN A 441 12.25 -5.69 -16.12
CA GLN A 441 12.84 -5.42 -14.80
C GLN A 441 13.59 -6.63 -14.21
N MET A 442 13.27 -7.86 -14.65
CA MET A 442 13.94 -9.08 -14.17
C MET A 442 15.46 -9.02 -14.39
N ASP A 443 15.93 -8.49 -15.53
CA ASP A 443 17.36 -8.37 -15.86
C ASP A 443 18.17 -7.58 -14.81
N ARG A 444 17.51 -6.65 -14.10
CA ARG A 444 18.12 -5.81 -13.06
C ARG A 444 18.12 -6.46 -11.67
N ARG A 445 17.47 -7.61 -11.50
CA ARG A 445 17.30 -8.30 -10.22
C ARG A 445 17.55 -9.81 -10.26
N TYR A 446 18.13 -10.31 -11.35
CA TYR A 446 18.36 -11.73 -11.59
C TYR A 446 19.84 -12.05 -11.84
N VAL A 447 20.30 -13.12 -11.18
CA VAL A 447 21.58 -13.79 -11.46
C VAL A 447 21.34 -15.30 -11.34
N ALA A 448 21.60 -16.06 -12.41
CA ALA A 448 21.26 -17.49 -12.50
C ALA A 448 21.91 -18.39 -11.44
N LYS A 449 23.03 -17.97 -10.83
CA LYS A 449 23.68 -18.69 -9.74
C LYS A 449 23.02 -18.44 -8.37
N MET A 450 22.31 -17.32 -8.24
CA MET A 450 21.65 -16.88 -7.01
C MET A 450 20.17 -17.29 -6.97
N ASP A 451 19.48 -17.20 -8.11
CA ASP A 451 18.16 -17.82 -8.31
C ASP A 451 18.28 -19.35 -8.28
#